data_AF-A0A8H6FPN8-F1
#
_entry.id   AF-A0A8H6FPN8-F1
#
_cell.length_a   1.000
_cell.length_b   1.000
_cell.length_c   1.000
_cell.angle_alpha   90.00
_cell.angle_beta   90.00
_cell.angle_gamma   90.00
#
_symmetry.space_group_name_H-M   'P 1'
#
loop_
_entity.id
_entity.type
_entity.pdbx_description
1 polymer ?
#
loop_
_entity_poly.entity_id
_entity_poly.type
_entity_poly.pdbx_seq_one_letter_code
_entity_poly.pdbx_strand_id
1 'polypeptide(L)'
;MTGDPPPALVQSLADLNEFYISDGSAVTPSADHAAQSPYSERFIHQGILKRYPSQISVVHSHDLKVIPFGISEVPFKPTYHMAGFVGEKVPVFDIANYYLPNDT
;
A
#
# COMPACT_ATOMS: atom_id res chain seq x y z
N MET A 1 8.97 0.48 -3.50
CA MET A 1 7.85 -0.10 -4.28
C MET A 1 8.41 -0.51 -5.64
N THR A 2 8.71 -1.79 -5.86
CA THR A 2 9.39 -2.31 -7.06
C THR A 2 8.46 -3.11 -7.96
N GLY A 3 8.01 -2.53 -9.08
CA GLY A 3 7.01 -3.10 -10.02
C GLY A 3 7.59 -3.73 -11.24
N ASP A 4 8.83 -3.37 -11.45
CA ASP A 4 9.77 -4.04 -12.27
C ASP A 4 11.12 -3.71 -11.63
N PRO A 5 11.92 -4.72 -11.21
CA PRO A 5 11.69 -6.15 -11.38
C PRO A 5 10.68 -6.74 -10.36
N PRO A 6 10.17 -7.98 -10.58
CA PRO A 6 9.39 -8.73 -9.60
C PRO A 6 10.06 -8.73 -8.22
N PRO A 7 9.30 -8.82 -7.10
CA PRO A 7 9.87 -8.74 -5.75
C PRO A 7 11.04 -9.72 -5.50
N ALA A 8 11.01 -10.91 -6.10
CA ALA A 8 12.05 -11.92 -5.97
C ALA A 8 13.37 -11.58 -6.71
N LEU A 9 13.35 -10.58 -7.59
CA LEU A 9 14.48 -10.16 -8.42
C LEU A 9 15.04 -8.78 -8.03
N VAL A 10 14.45 -8.13 -7.01
CA VAL A 10 14.98 -6.89 -6.43
C VAL A 10 16.30 -7.21 -5.74
N GLN A 11 17.37 -6.50 -6.11
CA GLN A 11 18.72 -6.81 -5.65
C GLN A 11 19.53 -5.57 -5.24
N SER A 12 19.14 -4.38 -5.69
CA SER A 12 19.92 -3.16 -5.51
C SER A 12 19.04 -1.92 -5.38
N LEU A 13 19.68 -0.79 -5.02
CA LEU A 13 19.01 0.51 -5.00
C LEU A 13 18.51 0.96 -6.37
N ALA A 14 19.12 0.46 -7.46
CA ALA A 14 18.68 0.77 -8.81
C ALA A 14 17.31 0.16 -9.16
N ASP A 15 16.88 -0.87 -8.42
CA ASP A 15 15.55 -1.48 -8.57
C ASP A 15 14.46 -0.68 -7.81
N LEU A 16 14.86 0.31 -7.01
CA LEU A 16 13.95 1.12 -6.20
C LEU A 16 13.54 2.40 -6.93
N ASN A 17 12.24 2.69 -6.89
CA ASN A 17 11.69 3.94 -7.39
C ASN A 17 11.41 4.92 -6.25
N GLU A 18 11.71 6.20 -6.49
CA GLU A 18 11.48 7.30 -5.57
C GLU A 18 10.27 8.14 -6.00
N PHE A 19 9.41 8.47 -5.02
CA PHE A 19 8.19 9.24 -5.24
C PHE A 19 8.04 10.33 -4.18
N TYR A 20 7.49 11.47 -4.57
CA TYR A 20 7.18 12.55 -3.63
C TYR A 20 5.97 12.18 -2.76
N ILE A 21 6.09 12.40 -1.44
CA ILE A 21 4.98 12.21 -0.49
C ILE A 21 3.87 13.26 -0.73
N SER A 22 4.18 14.42 -1.30
CA SER A 22 3.21 15.49 -1.56
C SER A 22 2.06 15.04 -2.46
N ASP A 23 2.39 14.30 -3.53
CA ASP A 23 1.47 13.99 -4.64
C ASP A 23 1.66 12.63 -5.30
N GLY A 24 2.68 11.84 -4.93
CA GLY A 24 2.94 10.51 -5.49
C GLY A 24 3.54 10.53 -6.90
N SER A 25 4.00 11.70 -7.37
CA SER A 25 4.77 11.83 -8.61
C SER A 25 6.19 11.28 -8.43
N ALA A 26 6.79 10.79 -9.51
CA ALA A 26 8.15 10.24 -9.49
C ALA A 26 9.18 11.37 -9.30
N VAL A 27 10.20 11.13 -8.47
CA VAL A 27 11.30 12.09 -8.25
C VAL A 27 12.19 12.18 -9.48
N THR A 28 12.48 11.03 -10.09
CA THR A 28 13.24 10.92 -11.34
C THR A 28 12.32 10.33 -12.41
N PRO A 29 11.99 11.08 -13.48
CA PRO A 29 11.40 10.48 -14.66
C PRO A 29 12.49 9.63 -15.31
N SER A 30 12.47 8.32 -15.10
CA SER A 30 13.46 7.43 -15.69
C SER A 30 13.35 7.51 -17.22
N ALA A 31 14.39 8.00 -17.90
CA ALA A 31 14.46 8.02 -19.35
C ALA A 31 14.63 6.61 -19.95
N ASP A 32 15.13 5.65 -19.15
CA ASP A 32 15.38 4.27 -19.56
C ASP A 32 14.27 3.29 -19.11
N HIS A 33 13.39 3.72 -18.18
CA HIS A 33 12.20 3.00 -17.72
C HIS A 33 10.91 3.82 -17.95
N ALA A 34 10.92 4.72 -18.94
CA ALA A 34 9.92 5.74 -19.21
C ALA A 34 8.49 5.24 -19.58
N ALA A 35 8.22 3.93 -19.48
CA ALA A 35 6.92 3.36 -19.83
C ALA A 35 6.47 2.20 -18.92
N GLN A 36 7.15 1.94 -17.81
CA GLN A 36 6.72 0.91 -16.85
C GLN A 36 5.69 1.56 -15.92
N SER A 37 4.41 1.23 -16.16
CA SER A 37 3.23 1.74 -15.44
C SER A 37 3.55 2.03 -13.98
N PRO A 38 3.54 3.31 -13.54
CA PRO A 38 3.89 3.62 -12.17
C PRO A 38 2.85 2.93 -11.30
N TYR A 39 3.30 2.07 -10.38
CA TYR A 39 2.43 1.27 -9.55
C TYR A 39 1.18 2.02 -9.11
N SER A 40 0.02 1.54 -9.55
CA SER A 40 -1.27 2.16 -9.25
C SER A 40 -1.47 2.30 -7.74
N GLU A 41 -0.98 1.34 -6.97
CA GLU A 41 -1.10 1.28 -5.51
C GLU A 41 -0.09 2.16 -4.76
N ARG A 42 0.86 2.84 -5.44
CA ARG A 42 1.80 3.76 -4.77
C ARG A 42 1.07 4.87 -4.00
N PHE A 43 -0.12 5.25 -4.45
CA PHE A 43 -0.94 6.27 -3.80
C PHE A 43 -1.45 5.81 -2.42
N ILE A 44 -1.52 4.51 -2.14
CA ILE A 44 -1.81 3.99 -0.80
C ILE A 44 -0.68 4.39 0.16
N HIS A 45 0.58 4.14 -0.24
CA HIS A 45 1.77 4.48 0.55
C HIS A 45 1.88 6.00 0.73
N GLN A 46 1.74 6.74 -0.37
CA GLN A 46 1.80 8.19 -0.37
C GLN A 46 0.70 8.79 0.52
N GLY A 47 -0.55 8.33 0.40
CA GLY A 47 -1.68 8.81 1.20
C GLY A 47 -1.48 8.59 2.69
N ILE A 48 -0.99 7.40 3.09
CA ILE A 48 -0.71 7.07 4.49
C ILE A 48 0.44 7.94 5.04
N LEU A 49 1.58 8.01 4.34
CA LEU A 49 2.73 8.79 4.80
C LEU A 49 2.43 10.29 4.86
N LYS A 50 1.61 10.81 3.93
CA LYS A 50 1.15 12.20 3.95
C LYS A 50 0.20 12.47 5.12
N ARG A 51 -0.70 11.53 5.43
CA ARG A 51 -1.70 11.66 6.51
C ARG A 51 -1.11 11.50 7.91
N TYR A 52 -0.05 10.70 8.02
CA TYR A 52 0.57 10.30 9.28
C TYR A 52 2.10 10.56 9.25
N PRO A 53 2.55 11.80 9.50
CA PRO A 53 3.96 12.17 9.34
C PRO A 53 4.94 11.48 10.30
N SER A 54 4.46 10.90 11.40
CA SER A 54 5.28 10.11 12.33
C SER A 54 5.59 8.70 11.82
N GLN A 55 4.94 8.24 10.75
CA GLN A 55 5.10 6.90 10.19
C GLN A 55 6.17 6.95 9.11
N ILE A 56 7.10 6.01 9.17
CA ILE A 56 8.28 5.99 8.28
C ILE A 56 8.22 4.91 7.21
N SER A 57 7.25 4.00 7.28
CA SER A 57 7.13 2.88 6.34
C SER A 57 5.69 2.39 6.23
N VAL A 58 5.36 1.86 5.06
CA VAL A 58 4.06 1.26 4.73
C VAL A 58 4.33 -0.03 3.98
N VAL A 59 3.64 -1.11 4.38
CA VAL A 59 3.69 -2.42 3.71
C VAL A 59 2.30 -2.73 3.18
N HIS A 60 2.24 -3.12 1.92
CA HIS A 60 1.03 -3.61 1.25
C HIS A 60 1.29 -5.06 0.79
N SER A 61 0.31 -5.94 0.99
CA SER A 61 0.42 -7.35 0.57
C SER A 61 -0.96 -8.00 0.49
N HIS A 62 -1.03 -9.12 -0.22
CA HIS A 62 -2.20 -9.99 -0.33
C HIS A 62 -2.02 -11.28 0.47
N ASP A 63 -1.84 -11.17 1.80
CA ASP A 63 -1.76 -12.35 2.67
C ASP A 63 -3.09 -13.11 2.68
N LEU A 64 -3.07 -14.36 2.19
CA LEU A 64 -4.23 -15.23 2.07
C LEU A 64 -4.91 -15.53 3.41
N LYS A 65 -4.21 -15.39 4.54
CA LYS A 65 -4.77 -15.56 5.89
C LYS A 65 -5.46 -14.29 6.39
N VAL A 66 -5.16 -13.13 5.81
CA VAL A 66 -5.72 -11.83 6.22
C VAL A 66 -6.90 -11.43 5.35
N ILE A 67 -6.83 -11.67 4.03
CA ILE A 67 -7.89 -11.30 3.08
C ILE A 67 -9.31 -11.69 3.51
N PRO A 68 -9.58 -12.90 4.06
CA PRO A 68 -10.93 -13.28 4.48
C PRO A 68 -11.58 -12.32 5.49
N PHE A 69 -10.79 -11.66 6.34
CA PHE A 69 -11.29 -10.69 7.33
C PHE A 69 -11.65 -9.33 6.71
N GLY A 70 -11.20 -9.04 5.48
CA GLY A 70 -11.56 -7.83 4.75
C GLY A 70 -12.82 -7.95 3.90
N ILE A 71 -13.30 -9.17 3.66
CA ILE A 71 -14.44 -9.46 2.77
C ILE A 71 -15.60 -10.19 3.48
N SER A 72 -15.46 -10.49 4.77
CA SER A 72 -16.49 -11.14 5.58
C SER A 72 -16.88 -10.28 6.77
N GLU A 73 -17.99 -10.64 7.43
CA GLU A 73 -18.45 -9.95 8.65
C GLU A 73 -17.62 -10.31 9.90
N VAL A 74 -16.67 -11.25 9.78
CA VAL A 74 -15.82 -11.67 10.90
C VAL A 74 -14.66 -10.69 11.06
N PRO A 75 -14.53 -9.99 12.20
CA PRO A 75 -13.47 -9.00 12.41
C PRO A 75 -12.10 -9.64 12.68
N PHE A 76 -11.02 -9.04 12.17
CA PHE A 76 -9.66 -9.39 12.55
C PHE A 76 -9.35 -8.85 13.95
N LYS A 77 -9.09 -9.75 14.91
CA LYS A 77 -8.85 -9.45 16.32
C LYS A 77 -7.54 -10.08 16.81
N PRO A 78 -6.86 -9.48 17.80
CA PRO A 78 -5.71 -10.12 18.43
C PRO A 78 -6.13 -11.34 19.25
N THR A 79 -5.51 -12.49 19.01
CA THR A 79 -5.84 -13.75 19.69
C THR A 79 -4.71 -14.30 20.57
N TYR A 80 -3.56 -13.61 20.62
CA TYR A 80 -2.40 -14.02 21.41
C TYR A 80 -1.53 -12.81 21.78
N HIS A 81 -0.61 -12.99 22.73
CA HIS A 81 0.14 -11.91 23.37
C HIS A 81 0.97 -11.03 22.42
N MET A 82 1.52 -11.55 21.32
CA MET A 82 2.29 -10.72 20.37
C MET A 82 1.41 -9.91 19.42
N ALA A 83 0.11 -10.20 19.34
CA ALA A 83 -0.82 -9.47 18.47
C ALA A 83 -1.32 -8.16 19.11
N GLY A 84 -0.82 -7.76 20.29
CA GLY A 84 -1.30 -6.56 20.99
C GLY A 84 -1.22 -5.26 20.17
N PHE A 85 -0.32 -5.17 19.20
CA PHE A 85 -0.19 -4.02 18.31
C PHE A 85 -1.41 -3.79 17.39
N VAL A 86 -2.26 -4.80 17.21
CA VAL A 86 -3.48 -4.72 16.38
C VAL A 86 -4.54 -3.83 17.04
N GLY A 87 -4.50 -3.65 18.35
CA GLY A 87 -5.56 -2.99 19.10
C GLY A 87 -6.83 -3.84 19.19
N GLU A 88 -8.01 -3.22 19.27
CA GLU A 88 -9.28 -3.94 19.44
C GLU A 88 -9.70 -4.72 18.19
N LYS A 89 -9.55 -4.12 17.01
CA LYS A 89 -9.85 -4.70 15.70
C LYS A 89 -9.15 -3.92 14.59
N VAL A 90 -8.92 -4.57 13.43
CA VAL A 90 -8.42 -3.90 12.22
C VAL A 90 -9.58 -3.22 11.49
N PRO A 91 -9.47 -1.92 11.10
CA PRO A 91 -10.48 -1.27 10.28
C PRO A 91 -10.45 -1.81 8.84
N VAL A 92 -11.63 -1.99 8.24
CA VAL A 92 -11.80 -2.36 6.83
C VAL A 92 -12.16 -1.11 6.05
N PHE A 93 -11.36 -0.77 5.04
CA PHE A 93 -11.67 0.30 4.09
C PHE A 93 -12.65 -0.22 3.05
N ASP A 94 -13.75 0.50 2.85
CA ASP A 94 -14.75 0.19 1.83
C ASP A 94 -14.82 1.32 0.80
N ILE A 95 -14.38 0.99 -0.42
CA ILE A 95 -14.31 1.90 -1.55
C ILE A 95 -15.69 2.38 -2.01
N ALA A 96 -16.76 1.60 -1.74
CA ALA A 96 -18.12 1.98 -2.12
C ALA A 96 -18.57 3.29 -1.47
N ASN A 97 -17.99 3.66 -0.32
CA ASN A 97 -18.26 4.93 0.36
C ASN A 97 -17.65 6.16 -0.34
N TYR A 98 -16.80 5.95 -1.36
CA TYR A 98 -16.02 7.01 -2.00
C TYR A 98 -16.28 7.15 -3.50
N TYR A 99 -17.05 6.25 -4.11
CA TYR A 99 -17.48 6.42 -5.49
C TYR A 99 -18.43 7.61 -5.63
N LEU A 100 -18.20 8.42 -6.66
CA LEU A 100 -19.13 9.44 -7.12
C LEU A 100 -20.25 8.79 -7.96
N PRO A 101 -21.40 9.47 -8.15
CA PRO A 101 -22.54 8.90 -8.88
C PRO A 101 -22.27 8.39 -10.31
N ASN A 102 -21.12 8.76 -10.91
CA ASN A 102 -20.75 8.41 -12.28
C ASN A 102 -19.44 7.60 -12.37
N ASP A 103 -18.95 7.03 -11.25
CA ASP A 103 -17.71 6.23 -11.23
C ASP A 103 -17.91 4.75 -11.65
N THR A 104 -19.15 4.34 -11.94
CA THR A 104 -19.54 2.97 -12.32
C THR A 104 -20.02 2.84 -13.75
#